data_AF-A0A0Q3KZT0-F1
#
_entry.id   AF-A0A0Q3KZT0-F1
#
_cell.length_a   1.000
_cell.length_b   1.000
_cell.length_c   1.000
_cell.angle_alpha   90.00
_cell.angle_beta   90.00
_cell.angle_gamma   90.00
#
_symmetry.space_group_name_H-M   'P 1'
#
loop_
_entity.id
_entity.type
_entity.pdbx_description
1 polymer ?
#
loop_
_entity_poly.entity_id
_entity_poly.type
_entity_poly.pdbx_seq_one_letter_code
_entity_poly.pdbx_strand_id
1 'polypeptide(L)'
;MPVLTLDAAFSSAGQLAMSGWLLLIVAPRWRIGLTIAGIVVPVLLSIGYLVLIAVNWHDAQGGFSSLDDVASLFAARPLLLAGWVHYLAFDLLIGAWLLRSAQREGAPHAAMIPVLALTFLFGPAGYLLYQLIQACRRIASEDRIPRFLARLPAPFRVLEWEPRLTAAGIAMLLLAIPTALAYAADPRLFTGDNVWLKLLKFEISIAIYLLSFAVLLPLTSERFQRSRPGRFLVWPVIALLFFELVYIAWRASRGEASHYNRDSLAAIVLYAAMGVAAVLFTAASGLLAYGLARKDAVPLPPALRRALILGLALTCVLGILSGAVLSAAGAHTVGTPAPSAAVVPFFGWSLSAGDLRVAHFLALHAMQILPVFALVASALGRAAAPLAVDAFALVYGCATAAALVAALNARPLLGIG
;
A
#
# COMPACT_ATOMS: atom_id res chain seq x y z
N MET A 1 4.89 54.96 -5.68
CA MET A 1 4.62 53.76 -4.86
C MET A 1 5.95 53.07 -4.61
N PRO A 2 6.24 52.57 -3.39
CA PRO A 2 7.49 51.84 -3.15
C PRO A 2 7.55 50.63 -4.08
N VAL A 3 8.72 50.39 -4.69
CA VAL A 3 8.95 49.22 -5.54
C VAL A 3 8.77 47.98 -4.68
N LEU A 4 7.85 47.10 -5.08
CA LEU A 4 7.62 45.83 -4.40
C LEU A 4 8.90 45.00 -4.51
N THR A 5 9.51 44.64 -3.38
CA THR A 5 10.69 43.79 -3.38
C THR A 5 10.32 42.35 -3.78
N LEU A 6 11.29 41.59 -4.31
CA LEU A 6 11.06 40.18 -4.67
C LEU A 6 10.62 39.34 -3.46
N ASP A 7 11.17 39.62 -2.27
CA ASP A 7 10.81 38.90 -1.04
C ASP A 7 9.40 39.23 -0.55
N ALA A 8 8.95 40.48 -0.74
CA ALA A 8 7.57 40.85 -0.50
C ALA A 8 6.63 40.17 -1.50
N ALA A 9 6.98 40.15 -2.79
CA ALA A 9 6.22 39.46 -3.82
C ALA A 9 6.10 37.94 -3.56
N PHE A 10 7.20 37.30 -3.15
CA PHE A 10 7.22 35.90 -2.72
C PHE A 10 6.24 35.65 -1.57
N SER A 11 6.33 36.45 -0.51
CA SER A 11 5.48 36.30 0.68
C SER A 11 4.01 36.51 0.36
N SER A 12 3.68 37.54 -0.42
CA SER A 12 2.30 37.82 -0.84
C SER A 12 1.73 36.72 -1.74
N ALA A 13 2.51 36.21 -2.70
CA ALA A 13 2.08 35.10 -3.55
C ALA A 13 1.79 33.83 -2.73
N GLY A 14 2.66 33.50 -1.77
CA GLY A 14 2.48 32.36 -0.88
C GLY A 14 1.23 32.48 0.00
N GLN A 15 1.01 33.64 0.61
CA GLN A 15 -0.19 33.90 1.43
C GLN A 15 -1.47 33.83 0.60
N LEU A 16 -1.46 34.39 -0.61
CA LEU A 16 -2.60 34.36 -1.51
C LEU A 16 -2.94 32.91 -1.91
N ALA A 17 -1.94 32.12 -2.29
CA ALA A 17 -2.13 30.70 -2.61
C ALA A 17 -2.68 29.91 -1.40
N MET A 18 -2.12 30.13 -0.21
CA MET A 18 -2.55 29.49 1.03
C MET A 18 -4.02 29.77 1.35
N SER A 19 -4.49 31.00 1.12
CA SER A 19 -5.90 31.33 1.29
C SER A 19 -6.81 30.50 0.37
N GLY A 20 -6.39 30.26 -0.88
CA GLY A 20 -7.08 29.39 -1.81
C GLY A 20 -7.16 27.95 -1.32
N TRP A 21 -6.03 27.39 -0.85
CA TRP A 21 -5.99 26.04 -0.30
C TRP A 21 -6.87 25.86 0.94
N LEU A 22 -6.89 26.84 1.84
CA LEU A 22 -7.74 26.82 3.02
C LEU A 22 -9.22 26.76 2.64
N LEU A 23 -9.64 27.50 1.60
CA LEU A 23 -11.01 27.45 1.08
C LEU A 23 -11.37 26.07 0.53
N LEU A 24 -10.46 25.43 -0.21
CA LEU A 24 -10.67 24.08 -0.76
C LEU A 24 -10.81 23.03 0.36
N ILE A 25 -10.01 23.14 1.43
CA ILE A 25 -9.99 22.15 2.52
C ILE A 25 -11.16 22.37 3.49
N VAL A 26 -11.41 23.61 3.92
CA VAL A 26 -12.35 23.90 5.02
C VAL A 26 -13.77 24.18 4.51
N ALA A 27 -13.91 24.83 3.36
CA ALA A 27 -15.19 25.27 2.81
C ALA A 27 -15.50 24.67 1.43
N PRO A 28 -15.43 23.33 1.27
CA PRO A 28 -15.44 22.69 -0.05
C PRO A 28 -16.73 22.91 -0.84
N ARG A 29 -17.85 23.25 -0.19
CA ARG A 29 -19.15 23.45 -0.86
C ARG A 29 -19.49 24.93 -1.06
N TRP A 30 -18.67 25.86 -0.57
CA TRP A 30 -18.94 27.29 -0.70
C TRP A 30 -18.61 27.77 -2.12
N ARG A 31 -19.64 28.03 -2.92
CA ARG A 31 -19.52 28.37 -4.35
C ARG A 31 -18.56 29.53 -4.61
N ILE A 32 -18.67 30.61 -3.82
CA ILE A 32 -17.79 31.78 -3.96
C ILE A 32 -16.35 31.40 -3.60
N GLY A 33 -16.14 30.65 -2.51
CA GLY A 33 -14.83 30.15 -2.12
C GLY A 33 -14.17 29.29 -3.20
N LEU A 34 -14.93 28.42 -3.87
CA LEU A 34 -14.45 27.60 -4.99
C LEU A 34 -14.09 28.44 -6.23
N THR A 35 -14.83 29.51 -6.51
CA THR A 35 -14.50 30.47 -7.59
C THR A 35 -13.24 31.27 -7.23
N ILE A 36 -13.11 31.71 -5.99
CA ILE A 36 -11.91 32.42 -5.52
C ILE A 36 -10.68 31.52 -5.65
N ALA A 37 -10.72 30.32 -5.05
CA ALA A 37 -9.60 29.40 -5.05
C ALA A 37 -9.29 28.82 -6.44
N GLY A 38 -10.32 28.57 -7.26
CA GLY A 38 -10.15 27.88 -8.54
C GLY A 38 -10.06 28.78 -9.77
N ILE A 39 -10.27 30.08 -9.64
CA ILE A 39 -10.22 31.04 -10.76
C ILE A 39 -9.50 32.32 -10.32
N VAL A 40 -10.04 33.06 -9.35
CA VAL A 40 -9.53 34.41 -9.02
C VAL A 40 -8.07 34.38 -8.57
N VAL A 41 -7.73 33.54 -7.59
CA VAL A 41 -6.36 33.43 -7.08
C VAL A 41 -5.38 32.92 -8.15
N PRO A 42 -5.64 31.79 -8.85
CA PRO A 42 -4.78 31.34 -9.93
C PRO A 42 -4.58 32.40 -11.03
N VAL A 43 -5.62 33.15 -11.41
CA VAL A 43 -5.51 34.23 -12.41
C VAL A 43 -4.61 35.35 -11.90
N LEU A 44 -4.78 35.81 -10.66
CA LEU A 44 -3.92 36.85 -10.08
C LEU A 44 -2.46 36.41 -10.01
N LEU A 45 -2.20 35.18 -9.57
CA LEU A 45 -0.85 34.61 -9.55
C LEU A 45 -0.28 34.48 -10.97
N SER A 46 -1.09 34.06 -11.94
CA SER A 46 -0.66 33.94 -13.35
C SER A 46 -0.34 35.30 -13.98
N ILE A 47 -1.10 36.35 -13.66
CA ILE A 47 -0.78 37.72 -14.07
C ILE A 47 0.57 38.15 -13.45
N GLY A 48 0.78 37.88 -12.16
CA GLY A 48 2.07 38.14 -11.50
C GLY A 48 3.23 37.41 -12.16
N TYR A 49 3.04 36.13 -12.50
CA TYR A 49 4.00 35.33 -13.27
C TYR A 49 4.31 35.97 -14.64
N LEU A 50 3.29 36.36 -15.40
CA LEU A 50 3.47 37.00 -16.72
C LEU A 50 4.27 38.29 -16.63
N VAL A 51 4.02 39.12 -15.61
CA VAL A 51 4.80 40.35 -15.36
C VAL A 51 6.26 40.02 -15.04
N LEU A 52 6.52 39.04 -14.16
CA LEU A 52 7.87 38.62 -13.81
C LEU A 52 8.65 38.14 -15.04
N ILE A 53 8.03 37.33 -15.89
CA ILE A 53 8.64 36.87 -17.15
C ILE A 53 8.86 38.03 -18.10
N ALA A 54 7.82 38.83 -18.40
CA ALA A 54 7.93 39.92 -19.37
C ALA A 54 9.04 40.93 -19.02
N VAL A 55 9.22 41.23 -17.73
CA VAL A 55 10.24 42.18 -17.27
C VAL A 55 11.63 41.56 -17.21
N ASN A 56 11.77 40.31 -16.75
CA ASN A 56 13.08 39.74 -16.38
C ASN A 56 13.61 38.67 -17.36
N TRP A 57 12.87 38.34 -18.43
CA TRP A 57 13.29 37.29 -19.37
C TRP A 57 14.60 37.60 -20.11
N HIS A 58 14.91 38.88 -20.32
CA HIS A 58 16.14 39.29 -21.00
C HIS A 58 17.41 38.94 -20.20
N ASP A 59 17.30 38.77 -18.89
CA ASP A 59 18.38 38.35 -18.00
C ASP A 59 18.48 36.82 -17.86
N ALA A 60 17.61 36.06 -18.54
CA ALA A 60 17.60 34.60 -18.47
C ALA A 60 18.86 34.01 -19.11
N GLN A 61 19.59 33.20 -18.34
CA GLN A 61 20.72 32.41 -18.82
C GLN A 61 20.37 30.93 -18.75
N GLY A 62 20.63 30.19 -19.83
CA GLY A 62 20.27 28.77 -19.93
C GLY A 62 19.08 28.53 -20.87
N GLY A 63 18.36 27.44 -20.64
CA GLY A 63 17.38 26.90 -21.57
C GLY A 63 16.77 25.58 -21.11
N PHE A 64 16.11 24.87 -22.04
CA PHE A 64 15.35 23.64 -21.74
C PHE A 64 15.97 22.37 -22.37
N SER A 65 17.20 22.46 -22.87
CA SER A 65 17.91 21.36 -23.54
C SER A 65 18.61 20.40 -22.59
N SER A 66 18.97 20.85 -21.38
CA SER A 66 19.66 20.04 -20.37
C SER A 66 19.26 20.44 -18.96
N LEU A 67 19.57 19.61 -17.96
CA LEU A 67 19.30 19.93 -16.54
C LEU A 67 20.13 21.13 -16.07
N ASP A 68 21.37 21.25 -16.55
CA ASP A 68 22.26 22.37 -16.22
C ASP A 68 21.75 23.70 -16.80
N ASP A 69 21.19 23.65 -18.02
CA ASP A 69 20.55 24.80 -18.66
C ASP A 69 19.32 25.25 -17.86
N VAL A 70 18.50 24.30 -17.37
CA VAL A 70 17.34 24.63 -16.53
C VAL A 70 17.82 25.21 -15.19
N ALA A 71 18.83 24.63 -14.56
CA ALA A 71 19.38 25.14 -13.31
C ALA A 71 19.88 26.59 -13.45
N SER A 72 20.49 26.91 -14.60
CA SER A 72 20.96 28.26 -14.92
C SER A 72 19.82 29.27 -14.99
N LEU A 73 18.64 28.91 -15.52
CA LEU A 73 17.47 29.79 -15.55
C LEU A 73 17.02 30.19 -14.14
N PHE A 74 17.10 29.26 -13.19
CA PHE A 74 16.69 29.45 -11.81
C PHE A 74 17.77 30.11 -10.92
N ALA A 75 18.97 30.35 -11.44
CA ALA A 75 20.01 31.10 -10.73
C ALA A 75 19.63 32.59 -10.57
N ALA A 76 18.83 33.15 -11.49
CA ALA A 76 18.30 34.49 -11.40
C ALA A 76 17.09 34.55 -10.44
N ARG A 77 17.19 35.33 -9.36
CA ARG A 77 16.12 35.46 -8.34
C ARG A 77 14.72 35.79 -8.92
N PRO A 78 14.57 36.70 -9.90
CA PRO A 78 13.25 36.99 -10.47
C PRO A 78 12.64 35.80 -11.22
N LEU A 79 13.45 35.00 -11.92
CA LEU A 79 13.01 33.82 -12.65
C LEU A 79 12.71 32.65 -11.71
N LEU A 80 13.50 32.51 -10.63
CA LEU A 80 13.20 31.60 -9.53
C LEU A 80 11.84 31.91 -8.90
N LEU A 81 11.57 33.19 -8.61
CA LEU A 81 10.27 33.63 -8.11
C LEU A 81 9.16 33.34 -9.14
N ALA A 82 9.38 33.60 -10.42
CA ALA A 82 8.41 33.29 -11.46
C ALA A 82 8.08 31.78 -11.47
N GLY A 83 9.08 30.91 -11.44
CA GLY A 83 8.87 29.46 -11.35
C GLY A 83 8.13 29.04 -10.07
N TRP A 84 8.41 29.68 -8.93
CA TRP A 84 7.66 29.44 -7.70
C TRP A 84 6.18 29.85 -7.81
N VAL A 85 5.90 31.04 -8.34
CA VAL A 85 4.54 31.53 -8.58
C VAL A 85 3.78 30.64 -9.57
N HIS A 86 4.48 30.11 -10.58
CA HIS A 86 3.94 29.13 -11.52
C HIS A 86 3.44 27.88 -10.78
N TYR A 87 4.25 27.29 -9.88
CA TYR A 87 3.81 26.15 -9.07
C TYR A 87 2.60 26.50 -8.21
N LEU A 88 2.63 27.63 -7.49
CA LEU A 88 1.49 28.06 -6.65
C LEU A 88 0.19 28.22 -7.44
N ALA A 89 0.26 28.80 -8.64
CA ALA A 89 -0.91 29.05 -9.48
C ALA A 89 -1.50 27.74 -10.02
N PHE A 90 -0.66 26.90 -10.64
CA PHE A 90 -1.12 25.68 -11.30
C PHE A 90 -1.50 24.58 -10.31
N ASP A 91 -0.77 24.41 -9.21
CA ASP A 91 -1.13 23.40 -8.21
C ASP A 91 -2.47 23.73 -7.56
N LEU A 92 -2.74 25.00 -7.26
CA LEU A 92 -4.04 25.43 -6.73
C LEU A 92 -5.16 25.25 -7.76
N LEU A 93 -4.90 25.59 -9.03
CA LEU A 93 -5.84 25.37 -10.12
C LEU A 93 -6.21 23.88 -10.25
N ILE A 94 -5.21 23.00 -10.21
CA ILE A 94 -5.41 21.54 -10.22
C ILE A 94 -6.14 21.08 -8.96
N GLY A 95 -5.77 21.55 -7.78
CA GLY A 95 -6.48 21.23 -6.52
C GLY A 95 -7.96 21.59 -6.57
N ALA A 96 -8.30 22.77 -7.10
CA ALA A 96 -9.68 23.19 -7.28
C ALA A 96 -10.41 22.37 -8.34
N TRP A 97 -9.73 22.00 -9.44
CA TRP A 97 -10.28 21.09 -10.44
C TRP A 97 -10.56 19.70 -9.86
N LEU A 98 -9.60 19.12 -9.14
CA LEU A 98 -9.72 17.82 -8.46
C LEU A 98 -10.91 17.81 -7.51
N LEU A 99 -11.06 18.83 -6.65
CA LEU A 99 -12.18 18.92 -5.73
C LEU A 99 -13.54 18.98 -6.45
N ARG A 100 -13.65 19.78 -7.51
CA ARG A 100 -14.90 19.87 -8.29
C ARG A 100 -15.21 18.55 -9.02
N SER A 101 -14.20 17.90 -9.58
CA SER A 101 -14.36 16.60 -10.23
C SER A 101 -14.82 15.53 -9.23
N ALA A 102 -14.17 15.47 -8.06
CA ALA A 102 -14.56 14.60 -6.96
C ALA A 102 -16.01 14.82 -6.50
N GLN A 103 -16.45 16.08 -6.42
CA GLN A 103 -17.83 16.43 -6.05
C GLN A 103 -18.85 15.97 -7.09
N ARG A 104 -18.55 16.09 -8.39
CA ARG A 104 -19.41 15.57 -9.48
C ARG A 104 -19.54 14.06 -9.43
N GLU A 105 -18.48 13.38 -9.00
CA GLU A 105 -18.42 11.91 -8.87
C GLU A 105 -18.89 11.40 -7.49
N GLY A 106 -19.42 12.27 -6.64
CA GLY A 106 -19.94 11.91 -5.32
C GLY A 106 -18.88 11.35 -4.37
N ALA A 107 -17.61 11.76 -4.51
CA ALA A 107 -16.55 11.34 -3.59
C ALA A 107 -16.64 12.10 -2.26
N PRO A 108 -16.46 11.41 -1.11
CA PRO A 108 -16.51 12.07 0.19
C PRO A 108 -15.32 13.01 0.36
N HIS A 109 -15.56 14.20 0.90
CA HIS A 109 -14.52 15.21 1.10
C HIS A 109 -13.35 14.70 1.95
N ALA A 110 -13.63 13.85 2.94
CA ALA A 110 -12.58 13.25 3.78
C ALA A 110 -11.53 12.48 2.96
N ALA A 111 -11.92 11.81 1.86
CA ALA A 111 -10.98 11.14 0.97
C ALA A 111 -10.16 12.13 0.12
N MET A 112 -10.69 13.34 -0.09
CA MET A 112 -10.00 14.40 -0.84
C MET A 112 -8.99 15.17 0.02
N ILE A 113 -9.08 15.13 1.35
CA ILE A 113 -8.10 15.81 2.22
C ILE A 113 -6.66 15.38 1.93
N PRO A 114 -6.30 14.07 1.93
CA PRO A 114 -4.94 13.65 1.59
C PRO A 114 -4.56 13.96 0.14
N VAL A 115 -5.52 13.90 -0.80
CA VAL A 115 -5.30 14.29 -2.20
C VAL A 115 -4.93 15.77 -2.31
N LEU A 116 -5.69 16.65 -1.66
CA LEU A 116 -5.47 18.09 -1.68
C LEU A 116 -4.17 18.45 -0.96
N ALA A 117 -3.86 17.80 0.17
CA ALA A 117 -2.59 18.00 0.87
C ALA A 117 -1.39 17.58 0.01
N LEU A 118 -1.48 16.43 -0.68
CA LEU A 118 -0.44 16.02 -1.62
C LEU A 118 -0.38 16.90 -2.85
N THR A 119 -1.51 17.40 -3.36
CA THR A 119 -1.50 18.33 -4.51
C THR A 119 -0.86 19.66 -4.12
N PHE A 120 -1.06 20.10 -2.87
CA PHE A 120 -0.44 21.31 -2.34
C PHE A 120 1.08 21.19 -2.19
N LEU A 121 1.58 20.04 -1.72
CA LEU A 121 3.02 19.82 -1.49
C LEU A 121 3.75 19.31 -2.74
N PHE A 122 3.08 18.49 -3.53
CA PHE A 122 3.62 17.68 -4.63
C PHE A 122 2.53 17.49 -5.71
N GLY A 123 2.13 18.57 -6.40
CA GLY A 123 1.05 18.60 -7.40
C GLY A 123 0.77 17.28 -8.15
N PRO A 124 1.76 16.72 -8.88
CA PRO A 124 1.61 15.46 -9.60
C PRO A 124 1.28 14.24 -8.73
N ALA A 125 1.82 14.15 -7.52
CA ALA A 125 1.54 13.04 -6.59
C ALA A 125 0.09 13.09 -6.09
N GLY A 126 -0.43 14.29 -5.79
CA GLY A 126 -1.83 14.48 -5.45
C GLY A 126 -2.77 14.09 -6.59
N TYR A 127 -2.44 14.49 -7.82
CA TYR A 127 -3.15 14.06 -9.03
C TYR A 127 -3.14 12.53 -9.18
N LEU A 128 -1.98 11.87 -9.08
CA LEU A 128 -1.87 10.42 -9.17
C LEU A 128 -2.70 9.71 -8.09
N LEU A 129 -2.70 10.22 -6.85
CA LEU A 129 -3.53 9.66 -5.78
C LEU A 129 -5.02 9.79 -6.10
N TYR A 130 -5.47 10.92 -6.65
CA TYR A 130 -6.85 11.07 -7.10
C TYR A 130 -7.20 10.06 -8.19
N GLN A 131 -6.35 9.92 -9.21
CA GLN A 131 -6.56 8.94 -10.28
C GLN A 131 -6.64 7.51 -9.74
N LEU A 132 -5.80 7.17 -8.77
CA LEU A 132 -5.83 5.88 -8.08
C LEU A 132 -7.14 5.67 -7.32
N ILE A 133 -7.59 6.64 -6.53
CA ILE A 133 -8.85 6.59 -5.80
C ILE A 133 -10.03 6.43 -6.77
N GLN A 134 -10.03 7.16 -7.88
CA GLN A 134 -11.09 7.07 -8.88
C GLN A 134 -11.10 5.72 -9.61
N ALA A 135 -9.93 5.18 -9.94
CA ALA A 135 -9.81 3.83 -10.49
C ALA A 135 -10.36 2.79 -9.50
N CYS A 136 -9.97 2.89 -8.22
CA CYS A 136 -10.45 2.01 -7.15
C CYS A 136 -11.97 2.11 -6.95
N ARG A 137 -12.52 3.32 -6.91
CA ARG A 137 -13.97 3.55 -6.80
C ARG A 137 -14.71 2.94 -7.97
N ARG A 138 -14.22 3.13 -9.20
CA ARG A 138 -14.80 2.56 -10.42
C ARG A 138 -14.78 1.03 -10.44
N ILE A 139 -13.75 0.40 -9.87
CA ILE A 139 -13.70 -1.05 -9.66
C ILE A 139 -14.72 -1.46 -8.59
N ALA A 140 -14.81 -0.69 -7.50
CA ALA A 140 -15.67 -0.99 -6.37
C ALA A 140 -17.17 -0.73 -6.62
N SER A 141 -17.52 0.19 -7.54
CA SER A 141 -18.87 0.71 -7.74
C SER A 141 -19.60 0.15 -8.96
N GLU A 142 -18.96 -0.66 -9.81
CA GLU A 142 -19.55 -1.10 -11.08
C GLU A 142 -19.47 -2.61 -11.29
N ASP A 143 -20.40 -3.13 -12.12
CA ASP A 143 -20.44 -4.45 -12.76
C ASP A 143 -19.17 -4.81 -13.57
N ARG A 144 -18.03 -4.13 -13.38
CA ARG A 144 -16.75 -4.45 -14.02
C ARG A 144 -16.24 -5.81 -13.58
N ILE A 145 -16.33 -6.12 -12.29
CA ILE A 145 -15.93 -7.42 -11.76
C ILE A 145 -16.77 -8.52 -12.43
N PRO A 146 -18.12 -8.49 -12.37
CA PRO A 146 -18.96 -9.42 -13.13
C PRO A 146 -18.64 -9.48 -14.64
N ARG A 147 -18.47 -8.32 -15.31
CA ARG A 147 -18.12 -8.26 -16.75
C ARG A 147 -16.74 -8.87 -17.06
N PHE A 148 -15.76 -8.68 -16.19
CA PHE A 148 -14.43 -9.27 -16.33
C PHE A 148 -14.49 -10.78 -16.13
N LEU A 149 -15.15 -11.23 -15.07
CA LEU A 149 -15.33 -12.64 -14.77
C LEU A 149 -16.08 -13.37 -15.89
N ALA A 150 -17.06 -12.72 -16.53
CA ALA A 150 -17.78 -13.28 -17.67
C ALA A 150 -16.87 -13.64 -18.86
N ARG A 151 -15.69 -13.01 -18.98
CA ARG A 151 -14.68 -13.31 -20.01
C ARG A 151 -13.78 -14.49 -19.64
N LEU A 152 -13.75 -14.88 -18.37
CA LEU A 152 -12.92 -16.00 -17.90
C LEU A 152 -13.57 -17.36 -18.21
N PRO A 153 -12.81 -18.47 -18.16
CA PRO A 153 -13.36 -19.83 -18.27
C PRO A 153 -14.43 -20.11 -17.20
N ALA A 154 -15.36 -21.02 -17.51
CA ALA A 154 -16.51 -21.37 -16.67
C ALA A 154 -16.27 -21.47 -15.15
N PRO A 155 -15.19 -22.13 -14.64
CA PRO A 155 -14.98 -22.23 -13.19
C PRO A 155 -14.74 -20.89 -12.48
N PHE A 156 -14.29 -19.85 -13.20
CA PHE A 156 -14.01 -18.53 -12.64
C PHE A 156 -15.20 -17.56 -12.76
N ARG A 157 -16.20 -17.87 -13.60
CA ARG A 157 -17.39 -17.01 -13.82
C ARG A 157 -18.32 -16.96 -12.61
N VAL A 158 -18.29 -18.01 -11.79
CA VAL A 158 -19.15 -18.19 -10.60
C VAL A 158 -18.55 -17.59 -9.33
N LEU A 159 -17.33 -17.04 -9.39
CA LEU A 159 -16.67 -16.43 -8.24
C LEU A 159 -17.15 -14.99 -8.06
N GLU A 160 -17.82 -14.68 -6.97
CA GLU A 160 -18.05 -13.28 -6.58
C GLU A 160 -16.77 -12.73 -5.92
N TRP A 161 -16.41 -11.49 -6.23
CA TRP A 161 -15.28 -10.81 -5.60
C TRP A 161 -15.78 -9.60 -4.81
N GLU A 162 -15.30 -9.45 -3.59
CA GLU A 162 -15.59 -8.29 -2.75
C GLU A 162 -14.94 -7.04 -3.38
N PRO A 163 -15.72 -6.04 -3.82
CA PRO A 163 -15.19 -4.99 -4.69
C PRO A 163 -14.20 -4.05 -4.00
N ARG A 164 -14.35 -3.81 -2.69
CA ARG A 164 -13.49 -2.89 -1.92
C ARG A 164 -12.12 -3.50 -1.67
N LEU A 165 -12.08 -4.78 -1.29
CA LEU A 165 -10.84 -5.53 -1.14
C LEU A 165 -10.13 -5.72 -2.48
N THR A 166 -10.89 -5.96 -3.56
CA THR A 166 -10.35 -6.04 -4.92
C THR A 166 -9.68 -4.73 -5.33
N ALA A 167 -10.38 -3.61 -5.13
CA ALA A 167 -9.85 -2.28 -5.43
C ALA A 167 -8.59 -1.97 -4.62
N ALA A 168 -8.58 -2.29 -3.32
CA ALA A 168 -7.41 -2.10 -2.47
C ALA A 168 -6.22 -2.98 -2.91
N GLY A 169 -6.45 -4.25 -3.27
CA GLY A 169 -5.42 -5.13 -3.78
C GLY A 169 -4.81 -4.64 -5.11
N ILE A 170 -5.64 -4.17 -6.03
CA ILE A 170 -5.17 -3.54 -7.29
C ILE A 170 -4.41 -2.24 -6.99
N ALA A 171 -4.85 -1.45 -6.01
CA ALA A 171 -4.14 -0.24 -5.63
C ALA A 171 -2.72 -0.53 -5.18
N MET A 172 -2.50 -1.59 -4.40
CA MET A 172 -1.16 -2.02 -3.98
C MET A 172 -0.28 -2.40 -5.18
N LEU A 173 -0.84 -3.10 -6.18
CA LEU A 173 -0.10 -3.43 -7.41
C LEU A 173 0.27 -2.19 -8.23
N LEU A 174 -0.60 -1.19 -8.26
CA LEU A 174 -0.32 0.07 -8.95
C LEU A 174 0.73 0.91 -8.21
N LEU A 175 0.71 0.90 -6.87
CA LEU A 175 1.73 1.57 -6.04
C LEU A 175 3.11 0.89 -6.13
N ALA A 176 3.15 -0.42 -6.41
CA ALA A 176 4.40 -1.12 -6.69
C ALA A 176 5.17 -0.58 -7.90
N ILE A 177 4.50 0.08 -8.85
CA ILE A 177 5.15 0.66 -10.04
C ILE A 177 6.10 1.81 -9.67
N PRO A 178 5.66 2.91 -9.01
CA PRO A 178 6.57 3.95 -8.58
C PRO A 178 7.61 3.45 -7.58
N THR A 179 7.27 2.49 -6.70
CA THR A 179 8.25 1.87 -5.80
C THR A 179 9.34 1.09 -6.56
N ALA A 180 8.99 0.38 -7.63
CA ALA A 180 9.96 -0.31 -8.49
C ALA A 180 10.84 0.68 -9.26
N LEU A 181 10.28 1.80 -9.71
CA LEU A 181 11.06 2.89 -10.31
C LEU A 181 12.03 3.52 -9.29
N ALA A 182 11.58 3.73 -8.05
CA ALA A 182 12.43 4.21 -6.96
C ALA A 182 13.54 3.21 -6.63
N TYR A 183 13.23 1.91 -6.58
CA TYR A 183 14.22 0.83 -6.43
C TYR A 183 15.28 0.86 -7.55
N ALA A 184 14.88 1.13 -8.79
CA ALA A 184 15.81 1.20 -9.92
C ALA A 184 16.65 2.48 -9.94
N ALA A 185 16.11 3.60 -9.44
CA ALA A 185 16.74 4.91 -9.51
C ALA A 185 17.57 5.29 -8.26
N ASP A 186 17.25 4.72 -7.09
CA ASP A 186 17.89 5.05 -5.82
C ASP A 186 18.86 3.93 -5.39
N PRO A 187 20.18 4.16 -5.47
CA PRO A 187 21.17 3.13 -5.15
C PRO A 187 21.41 2.96 -3.64
N ARG A 188 20.75 3.74 -2.78
CA ARG A 188 20.99 3.67 -1.33
C ARG A 188 20.69 2.28 -0.78
N LEU A 189 21.57 1.82 0.08
CA LEU A 189 21.45 0.56 0.79
C LEU A 189 21.17 0.81 2.28
N PHE A 190 20.32 -0.04 2.86
CA PHE A 190 20.11 -0.17 4.29
C PHE A 190 20.40 -1.61 4.70
N THR A 191 21.40 -1.81 5.58
CA THR A 191 21.86 -3.14 6.00
C THR A 191 22.23 -4.10 4.85
N GLY A 192 22.74 -3.55 3.74
CA GLY A 192 23.16 -4.32 2.57
C GLY A 192 22.09 -4.49 1.48
N ASP A 193 20.83 -4.18 1.76
CA ASP A 193 19.72 -4.27 0.81
C ASP A 193 19.27 -2.88 0.33
N ASN A 194 18.72 -2.77 -0.87
CA ASN A 194 18.14 -1.52 -1.36
C ASN A 194 16.99 -1.04 -0.45
N VAL A 195 16.96 0.27 -0.14
CA VAL A 195 15.99 0.87 0.80
C VAL A 195 14.52 0.65 0.40
N TRP A 196 14.22 0.54 -0.90
CA TRP A 196 12.86 0.36 -1.43
C TRP A 196 12.42 -1.10 -1.55
N LEU A 197 13.36 -2.06 -1.48
CA LEU A 197 13.06 -3.48 -1.71
C LEU A 197 12.03 -4.02 -0.71
N LYS A 198 12.10 -3.57 0.54
CA LYS A 198 11.13 -3.96 1.57
C LYS A 198 9.72 -3.48 1.22
N LEU A 199 9.60 -2.22 0.79
CA LEU A 199 8.31 -1.64 0.42
C LEU A 199 7.66 -2.44 -0.72
N LEU A 200 8.45 -2.75 -1.76
CA LEU A 200 7.99 -3.51 -2.92
C LEU A 200 7.47 -4.91 -2.53
N LYS A 201 8.20 -5.61 -1.66
CA LYS A 201 7.77 -6.92 -1.14
C LYS A 201 6.44 -6.81 -0.39
N PHE A 202 6.28 -5.77 0.43
CA PHE A 202 5.05 -5.55 1.20
C PHE A 202 3.88 -5.22 0.27
N GLU A 203 4.04 -4.34 -0.72
CA GLU A 203 2.97 -4.03 -1.69
C GLU A 203 2.46 -5.28 -2.40
N ILE A 204 3.37 -6.12 -2.90
CA ILE A 204 3.01 -7.38 -3.58
C ILE A 204 2.31 -8.34 -2.60
N SER A 205 2.84 -8.50 -1.39
CA SER A 205 2.30 -9.42 -0.39
C SER A 205 0.92 -8.99 0.10
N ILE A 206 0.74 -7.69 0.35
CA ILE A 206 -0.53 -7.08 0.76
C ILE A 206 -1.55 -7.23 -0.39
N ALA A 207 -1.14 -7.03 -1.65
CA ALA A 207 -2.02 -7.26 -2.79
C ALA A 207 -2.54 -8.70 -2.81
N ILE A 208 -1.66 -9.69 -2.71
CA ILE A 208 -2.04 -11.12 -2.70
C ILE A 208 -2.99 -11.42 -1.53
N TYR A 209 -2.71 -10.89 -0.35
CA TYR A 209 -3.55 -11.06 0.84
C TYR A 209 -4.95 -10.47 0.66
N LEU A 210 -5.04 -9.21 0.21
CA LEU A 210 -6.32 -8.52 -0.03
C LEU A 210 -7.14 -9.18 -1.12
N LEU A 211 -6.51 -9.59 -2.23
CA LEU A 211 -7.19 -10.30 -3.33
C LEU A 211 -7.67 -11.70 -2.89
N SER A 212 -6.91 -12.38 -2.02
CA SER A 212 -7.38 -13.62 -1.40
C SER A 212 -8.64 -13.37 -0.56
N PHE A 213 -8.65 -12.33 0.28
CA PHE A 213 -9.84 -11.98 1.06
C PHE A 213 -11.01 -11.55 0.18
N ALA A 214 -10.74 -10.84 -0.93
CA ALA A 214 -11.75 -10.41 -1.87
C ALA A 214 -12.52 -11.60 -2.46
N VAL A 215 -11.83 -12.68 -2.78
CA VAL A 215 -12.42 -13.92 -3.30
C VAL A 215 -13.14 -14.72 -2.21
N LEU A 216 -12.59 -14.74 -0.99
CA LEU A 216 -13.07 -15.64 0.06
C LEU A 216 -14.21 -15.07 0.91
N LEU A 217 -14.29 -13.75 1.10
CA LEU A 217 -15.34 -13.14 1.91
C LEU A 217 -16.76 -13.41 1.37
N PRO A 218 -17.03 -13.34 0.05
CA PRO A 218 -18.35 -13.65 -0.52
C PRO A 218 -18.80 -15.10 -0.30
N LEU A 219 -17.88 -16.04 -0.05
CA LEU A 219 -18.20 -17.44 0.27
C LEU A 219 -18.76 -17.62 1.69
N THR A 220 -18.68 -16.59 2.52
CA THR A 220 -19.34 -16.55 3.84
C THR A 220 -20.80 -16.11 3.71
N SER A 221 -21.62 -16.32 4.74
CA SER A 221 -23.03 -15.90 4.70
C SER A 221 -23.20 -14.38 4.73
N GLU A 222 -24.23 -13.85 4.06
CA GLU A 222 -24.57 -12.42 4.14
C GLU A 222 -24.76 -11.96 5.60
N ARG A 223 -25.33 -12.83 6.44
CA ARG A 223 -25.49 -12.57 7.88
C ARG A 223 -24.15 -12.38 8.58
N PHE A 224 -23.14 -13.18 8.22
CA PHE A 224 -21.78 -12.99 8.73
C PHE A 224 -21.17 -11.70 8.18
N GLN A 225 -21.25 -11.44 6.87
CA GLN A 225 -20.69 -10.24 6.24
C GLN A 225 -21.25 -8.94 6.86
N ARG A 226 -22.54 -8.93 7.22
CA ARG A 226 -23.19 -7.79 7.90
C ARG A 226 -22.87 -7.68 9.39
N SER A 227 -22.30 -8.72 10.01
CA SER A 227 -21.95 -8.71 11.44
C SER A 227 -20.70 -7.86 11.74
N ARG A 228 -20.44 -7.55 13.01
CA ARG A 228 -19.21 -6.82 13.41
C ARG A 228 -17.91 -7.47 12.90
N PRO A 229 -17.67 -8.79 13.07
CA PRO A 229 -16.48 -9.41 12.53
C PRO A 229 -16.44 -9.40 11.00
N GLY A 230 -17.56 -9.61 10.30
CA GLY A 230 -17.60 -9.52 8.84
C GLY A 230 -17.25 -8.13 8.30
N ARG A 231 -17.74 -7.07 8.94
CA ARG A 231 -17.38 -5.68 8.57
C ARG A 231 -15.93 -5.33 8.89
N PHE A 232 -15.34 -5.98 9.90
CA PHE A 232 -13.92 -5.81 10.24
C PHE A 232 -12.99 -6.30 9.11
N LEU A 233 -13.40 -7.35 8.39
CA LEU A 233 -12.60 -7.96 7.31
C LEU A 233 -12.39 -7.07 6.08
N VAL A 234 -13.04 -5.91 6.00
CA VAL A 234 -12.95 -4.99 4.86
C VAL A 234 -12.18 -3.72 5.24
N TRP A 235 -12.88 -2.69 5.74
CA TRP A 235 -12.26 -1.38 5.94
C TRP A 235 -11.20 -1.36 7.04
N PRO A 236 -11.39 -1.97 8.22
CA PRO A 236 -10.33 -2.04 9.23
C PRO A 236 -9.08 -2.78 8.74
N VAL A 237 -9.23 -3.92 8.06
CA VAL A 237 -8.08 -4.63 7.45
C VAL A 237 -7.35 -3.76 6.43
N ILE A 238 -8.08 -3.12 5.50
CA ILE A 238 -7.48 -2.20 4.52
C ILE A 238 -6.74 -1.05 5.22
N ALA A 239 -7.32 -0.45 6.25
CA ALA A 239 -6.71 0.65 6.98
C ALA A 239 -5.42 0.24 7.71
N LEU A 240 -5.42 -0.93 8.35
CA LEU A 240 -4.24 -1.48 9.05
C LEU A 240 -3.09 -1.75 8.07
N LEU A 241 -3.39 -2.35 6.91
CA LEU A 241 -2.39 -2.63 5.87
C LEU A 241 -1.88 -1.36 5.19
N PHE A 242 -2.73 -0.34 5.01
CA PHE A 242 -2.30 0.94 4.48
C PHE A 242 -1.41 1.70 5.47
N PHE A 243 -1.70 1.63 6.78
CA PHE A 243 -0.84 2.18 7.82
C PHE A 243 0.58 1.58 7.77
N GLU A 244 0.68 0.25 7.68
CA GLU A 244 1.96 -0.46 7.48
C GLU A 244 2.73 0.11 6.29
N LEU A 245 2.05 0.20 5.14
CA LEU A 245 2.66 0.66 3.90
C LEU A 245 3.22 2.08 4.02
N VAL A 246 2.41 3.02 4.54
CA VAL A 246 2.82 4.42 4.72
C VAL A 246 4.00 4.52 5.67
N TYR A 247 3.97 3.78 6.78
CA TYR A 247 5.07 3.80 7.75
C TYR A 247 6.36 3.23 7.16
N ILE A 248 6.29 2.10 6.44
CA ILE A 248 7.44 1.49 5.76
C ILE A 248 7.99 2.44 4.69
N ALA A 249 7.13 3.06 3.86
CA ALA A 249 7.55 3.99 2.82
C ALA A 249 8.26 5.22 3.40
N TRP A 250 7.72 5.78 4.48
CA TRP A 250 8.33 6.92 5.16
C TRP A 250 9.74 6.58 5.67
N ARG A 251 9.90 5.40 6.30
CA ARG A 251 11.21 4.97 6.84
C ARG A 251 12.20 4.59 5.73
N ALA A 252 11.73 3.96 4.67
CA ALA A 252 12.53 3.66 3.48
C ALA A 252 13.09 4.95 2.84
N SER A 253 12.27 6.00 2.71
CA SER A 253 12.71 7.29 2.14
C SER A 253 13.91 7.91 2.86
N ARG A 254 14.04 7.63 4.17
CA ARG A 254 15.08 8.14 5.06
C ARG A 254 16.26 7.17 5.24
N GLY A 255 16.19 5.97 4.67
CA GLY A 255 17.18 4.92 4.90
C GLY A 255 17.19 4.46 6.36
N GLU A 256 16.01 4.34 6.98
CA GLU A 256 15.86 3.98 8.40
C GLU A 256 15.09 2.66 8.55
N ALA A 257 15.35 1.95 9.65
CA ALA A 257 14.60 0.75 9.97
C ALA A 257 13.14 1.06 10.30
N SER A 258 12.19 0.33 9.72
CA SER A 258 10.79 0.33 10.17
C SER A 258 10.55 -0.65 11.33
N HIS A 259 11.28 -1.77 11.37
CA HIS A 259 11.21 -2.77 12.43
C HIS A 259 12.42 -2.63 13.35
N TYR A 260 12.24 -2.88 14.65
CA TYR A 260 13.29 -2.77 15.67
C TYR A 260 13.86 -1.36 15.90
N ASN A 261 13.30 -0.33 15.26
CA ASN A 261 13.75 1.03 15.48
C ASN A 261 13.30 1.54 16.85
N ARG A 262 14.29 1.89 17.68
CA ARG A 262 14.09 2.41 19.04
C ARG A 262 14.79 3.75 19.24
N ASP A 263 15.08 4.46 18.16
CA ASP A 263 15.93 5.67 18.19
C ASP A 263 15.21 6.87 18.83
N SER A 264 13.88 6.84 18.90
CA SER A 264 13.05 7.88 19.52
C SER A 264 11.74 7.32 20.06
N LEU A 265 11.06 8.08 20.94
CA LEU A 265 9.74 7.71 21.44
C LEU A 265 8.73 7.51 20.30
N ALA A 266 8.73 8.38 19.30
CA ALA A 266 7.87 8.27 18.13
C ALA A 266 8.13 6.96 17.36
N ALA A 267 9.41 6.60 17.17
CA ALA A 267 9.78 5.35 16.51
C ALA A 267 9.31 4.12 17.28
N ILE A 268 9.47 4.12 18.61
CA ILE A 268 9.03 3.02 19.48
C ILE A 268 7.51 2.84 19.39
N VAL A 269 6.75 3.94 19.48
CA VAL A 269 5.29 3.91 19.40
C VAL A 269 4.81 3.41 18.04
N LEU A 270 5.41 3.91 16.95
CA LEU A 270 5.04 3.47 15.59
C LEU A 270 5.42 2.01 15.34
N TYR A 271 6.59 1.56 15.81
CA TYR A 271 6.98 0.14 15.75
C TYR A 271 6.00 -0.75 16.53
N ALA A 272 5.57 -0.34 17.73
CA ALA A 272 4.57 -1.07 18.50
C ALA A 272 3.20 -1.09 17.81
N ALA A 273 2.76 0.05 17.26
CA ALA A 273 1.50 0.15 16.52
C ALA A 273 1.49 -0.77 15.28
N MET A 274 2.61 -0.85 14.57
CA MET A 274 2.84 -1.77 13.46
C MET A 274 2.73 -3.23 13.93
N GLY A 275 3.36 -3.60 15.05
CA GLY A 275 3.18 -4.93 15.64
C GLY A 275 1.72 -5.28 15.98
N VAL A 276 0.97 -4.32 16.54
CA VAL A 276 -0.48 -4.50 16.80
C VAL A 276 -1.27 -4.65 15.51
N ALA A 277 -0.98 -3.82 14.50
CA ALA A 277 -1.63 -3.91 13.19
C ALA A 277 -1.38 -5.27 12.54
N ALA A 278 -0.14 -5.75 12.56
CA ALA A 278 0.27 -7.08 12.09
C ALA A 278 -0.53 -8.21 12.73
N VAL A 279 -0.69 -8.19 14.05
CA VAL A 279 -1.51 -9.18 14.76
C VAL A 279 -2.98 -9.09 14.33
N LEU A 280 -3.54 -7.88 14.24
CA LEU A 280 -4.96 -7.68 13.95
C LEU A 280 -5.35 -8.11 12.53
N PHE A 281 -4.57 -7.74 11.50
CA PHE A 281 -4.87 -8.23 10.15
C PHE A 281 -4.56 -9.72 10.02
N THR A 282 -3.53 -10.26 10.69
CA THR A 282 -3.30 -11.72 10.64
C THR A 282 -4.44 -12.49 11.33
N ALA A 283 -4.97 -11.97 12.43
CA ALA A 283 -6.14 -12.52 13.12
C ALA A 283 -7.42 -12.46 12.27
N ALA A 284 -7.50 -11.52 11.32
CA ALA A 284 -8.61 -11.44 10.37
C ALA A 284 -8.74 -12.71 9.53
N SER A 285 -7.65 -13.45 9.27
CA SER A 285 -7.72 -14.76 8.61
C SER A 285 -8.54 -15.76 9.45
N GLY A 286 -8.38 -15.75 10.77
CA GLY A 286 -9.17 -16.57 11.69
C GLY A 286 -10.65 -16.17 11.71
N LEU A 287 -10.96 -14.87 11.65
CA LEU A 287 -12.34 -14.39 11.54
C LEU A 287 -13.01 -14.85 10.23
N LEU A 288 -12.26 -14.81 9.13
CA LEU A 288 -12.74 -15.31 7.84
C LEU A 288 -12.94 -16.83 7.87
N ALA A 289 -12.03 -17.58 8.50
CA ALA A 289 -12.18 -19.02 8.72
C ALA A 289 -13.46 -19.34 9.52
N TYR A 290 -13.72 -18.57 10.59
CA TYR A 290 -14.95 -18.68 11.37
C TYR A 290 -16.19 -18.41 10.50
N GLY A 291 -16.17 -17.37 9.66
CA GLY A 291 -17.25 -17.08 8.70
C GLY A 291 -17.56 -18.25 7.78
N LEU A 292 -16.52 -18.91 7.23
CA LEU A 292 -16.64 -20.08 6.35
C LEU A 292 -17.05 -21.37 7.08
N ALA A 293 -16.77 -21.47 8.38
CA ALA A 293 -17.16 -22.60 9.21
C ALA A 293 -18.65 -22.60 9.58
N ARG A 294 -19.34 -21.46 9.46
CA ARG A 294 -20.75 -21.35 9.83
C ARG A 294 -21.65 -22.17 8.91
N LYS A 295 -22.72 -22.76 9.47
CA LYS A 295 -23.68 -23.59 8.73
C LYS A 295 -24.38 -22.86 7.59
N ASP A 296 -24.53 -21.53 7.69
CA ASP A 296 -25.19 -20.66 6.71
C ASP A 296 -24.24 -20.12 5.63
N ALA A 297 -22.96 -20.51 5.63
CA ALA A 297 -22.02 -20.15 4.56
C ALA A 297 -22.41 -20.79 3.22
N VAL A 298 -21.88 -20.26 2.11
CA VAL A 298 -22.16 -20.76 0.76
C VAL A 298 -21.77 -22.25 0.68
N PRO A 299 -22.63 -23.13 0.12
CA PRO A 299 -22.30 -24.54 -0.06
C PRO A 299 -21.06 -24.70 -0.95
N LEU A 300 -20.07 -25.43 -0.44
CA LEU A 300 -18.81 -25.72 -1.13
C LEU A 300 -18.53 -27.22 -1.06
N PRO A 301 -17.77 -27.79 -2.03
CA PRO A 301 -17.26 -29.15 -1.92
C PRO A 301 -16.57 -29.36 -0.56
N PRO A 302 -16.84 -30.47 0.16
CA PRO A 302 -16.35 -30.66 1.52
C PRO A 302 -14.84 -30.48 1.69
N ALA A 303 -14.05 -31.02 0.75
CA ALA A 303 -12.58 -30.90 0.76
C ALA A 303 -12.11 -29.44 0.61
N LEU A 304 -12.71 -28.69 -0.33
CA LEU A 304 -12.36 -27.28 -0.54
C LEU A 304 -12.73 -26.42 0.67
N ARG A 305 -13.94 -26.61 1.22
CA ARG A 305 -14.39 -25.90 2.42
C ARG A 305 -13.45 -26.16 3.59
N ARG A 306 -13.08 -27.43 3.80
CA ARG A 306 -12.16 -27.84 4.86
C ARG A 306 -10.78 -27.21 4.69
N ALA A 307 -10.24 -27.23 3.47
CA ALA A 307 -8.93 -26.65 3.16
C ALA A 307 -8.88 -25.13 3.35
N LEU A 308 -9.94 -24.42 2.97
CA LEU A 308 -10.06 -22.98 3.21
C LEU A 308 -10.05 -22.64 4.70
N ILE A 309 -10.86 -23.35 5.49
CA ILE A 309 -10.95 -23.15 6.94
C ILE A 309 -9.60 -23.45 7.60
N LEU A 310 -8.99 -24.59 7.30
CA LEU A 310 -7.70 -24.98 7.87
C LEU A 310 -6.57 -24.05 7.43
N GLY A 311 -6.51 -23.66 6.16
CA GLY A 311 -5.49 -22.75 5.64
C GLY A 311 -5.54 -21.39 6.32
N LEU A 312 -6.73 -20.81 6.46
CA LEU A 312 -6.94 -19.54 7.16
C LEU A 312 -6.69 -19.66 8.67
N ALA A 313 -7.08 -20.76 9.31
CA ALA A 313 -6.83 -20.99 10.73
C ALA A 313 -5.33 -21.16 11.03
N LEU A 314 -4.62 -21.95 10.21
CA LEU A 314 -3.16 -22.10 10.31
C LEU A 314 -2.46 -20.76 10.06
N THR A 315 -2.91 -19.99 9.07
CA THR A 315 -2.40 -18.62 8.82
C THR A 315 -2.54 -17.73 10.04
N CYS A 316 -3.71 -17.75 10.68
CA CYS A 316 -3.96 -16.99 11.89
C CYS A 316 -3.04 -17.44 13.03
N VAL A 317 -3.02 -18.73 13.36
CA VAL A 317 -2.35 -19.25 14.55
C VAL A 317 -0.83 -19.24 14.36
N LEU A 318 -0.33 -19.89 13.31
CA LEU A 318 1.11 -20.00 13.06
C LEU A 318 1.68 -18.66 12.60
N GLY A 319 0.91 -17.82 11.89
CA GLY A 319 1.36 -16.50 11.45
C GLY A 319 1.60 -15.56 12.63
N ILE A 320 0.65 -15.48 13.57
CA ILE A 320 0.80 -14.69 14.80
C ILE A 320 1.94 -15.26 15.66
N LEU A 321 2.01 -16.58 15.85
CA LEU A 321 3.05 -17.22 16.66
C LEU A 321 4.45 -16.94 16.10
N SER A 322 4.68 -17.24 14.81
CA SER A 322 5.97 -17.03 14.16
C SER A 322 6.35 -15.56 14.09
N GLY A 323 5.38 -14.66 13.85
CA GLY A 323 5.60 -13.21 13.87
C GLY A 323 5.99 -12.69 15.26
N ALA A 324 5.36 -13.21 16.32
CA ALA A 324 5.73 -12.88 17.69
C ALA A 324 7.15 -13.34 18.03
N VAL A 325 7.54 -14.56 17.62
CA VAL A 325 8.91 -15.06 17.79
C VAL A 325 9.91 -14.20 17.02
N LEU A 326 9.62 -13.83 15.77
CA LEU A 326 10.45 -12.95 14.94
C LEU A 326 10.64 -11.56 15.57
N SER A 327 9.57 -11.00 16.14
CA SER A 327 9.62 -9.70 16.83
C SER A 327 10.44 -9.78 18.12
N ALA A 328 10.26 -10.84 18.91
CA ALA A 328 10.97 -11.06 20.17
C ALA A 328 12.47 -11.33 19.98
N ALA A 329 12.86 -11.99 18.89
CA ALA A 329 14.25 -12.29 18.58
C ALA A 329 15.11 -11.04 18.29
N GLY A 330 14.49 -9.90 17.94
CA GLY A 330 15.21 -8.66 17.62
C GLY A 330 15.98 -8.68 16.29
N ALA A 331 16.02 -9.82 15.60
CA ALA A 331 16.65 -10.02 14.31
C ALA A 331 15.90 -11.10 13.50
N HIS A 332 16.15 -11.15 12.20
CA HIS A 332 15.53 -12.14 11.31
C HIS A 332 16.32 -13.46 11.22
N THR A 333 17.61 -13.42 11.54
CA THR A 333 18.52 -14.58 11.52
C THR A 333 18.96 -14.96 12.92
N VAL A 334 19.05 -16.26 13.18
CA VAL A 334 19.60 -16.85 14.42
C VAL A 334 20.90 -17.57 14.07
N GLY A 335 21.94 -17.28 14.84
CA GLY A 335 23.33 -17.59 14.48
C GLY A 335 23.96 -16.50 13.62
N THR A 336 25.22 -16.69 13.23
CA THR A 336 25.99 -15.71 12.46
C THR A 336 26.27 -16.28 11.07
N PRO A 337 25.58 -15.83 10.01
CA PRO A 337 25.91 -16.22 8.65
C PRO A 337 27.35 -15.83 8.31
N ALA A 338 28.03 -16.64 7.49
CA ALA A 338 29.30 -16.22 6.90
C ALA A 338 29.10 -14.96 6.05
N PRO A 339 30.08 -14.04 5.95
CA PRO A 339 29.93 -12.81 5.17
C PRO A 339 29.58 -13.03 3.68
N SER A 340 29.98 -14.18 3.12
CA SER A 340 29.70 -14.59 1.74
C SER A 340 28.56 -15.61 1.62
N ALA A 341 27.79 -15.82 2.69
CA ALA A 341 26.73 -16.82 2.70
C ALA A 341 25.69 -16.51 1.62
N ALA A 342 25.37 -17.52 0.82
CA ALA A 342 24.32 -17.40 -0.17
C ALA A 342 22.97 -17.13 0.50
N VAL A 343 22.18 -16.27 -0.13
CA VAL A 343 20.80 -15.99 0.26
C VAL A 343 19.86 -16.36 -0.87
N VAL A 344 18.61 -16.69 -0.54
CA VAL A 344 17.58 -16.87 -1.55
C VAL A 344 17.38 -15.54 -2.30
N PRO A 345 17.57 -15.50 -3.64
CA PRO A 345 17.38 -14.28 -4.43
C PRO A 345 16.00 -13.68 -4.21
N PHE A 346 15.90 -12.36 -4.32
CA PHE A 346 14.72 -11.57 -3.98
C PHE A 346 14.37 -11.59 -2.48
N PHE A 347 14.23 -12.75 -1.84
CA PHE A 347 13.79 -12.86 -0.44
C PHE A 347 14.86 -12.44 0.57
N GLY A 348 16.13 -12.73 0.29
CA GLY A 348 17.25 -12.46 1.19
C GLY A 348 17.33 -13.42 2.37
N TRP A 349 16.69 -14.59 2.29
CA TRP A 349 16.72 -15.59 3.36
C TRP A 349 18.06 -16.31 3.41
N SER A 350 18.63 -16.45 4.61
CA SER A 350 19.92 -17.13 4.78
C SER A 350 19.82 -18.61 4.40
N LEU A 351 20.80 -19.10 3.62
CA LEU A 351 20.97 -20.53 3.32
C LEU A 351 21.97 -21.22 4.24
N SER A 352 22.71 -20.48 5.06
CA SER A 352 23.75 -21.02 5.94
C SER A 352 23.43 -20.91 7.44
N ALA A 353 22.43 -20.12 7.81
CA ALA A 353 22.02 -19.91 9.19
C ALA A 353 20.50 -20.06 9.31
N GLY A 354 19.99 -20.10 10.55
CA GLY A 354 18.56 -20.13 10.80
C GLY A 354 17.89 -18.81 10.41
N ASP A 355 16.92 -18.83 9.50
CA ASP A 355 16.15 -17.64 9.11
C ASP A 355 14.67 -17.80 9.50
N LEU A 356 14.25 -17.01 10.47
CA LEU A 356 12.90 -17.08 11.05
C LEU A 356 11.81 -16.67 10.05
N ARG A 357 12.17 -15.92 9.00
CA ARG A 357 11.22 -15.46 7.97
C ARG A 357 10.70 -16.60 7.11
N VAL A 358 11.45 -17.69 6.96
CA VAL A 358 11.01 -18.86 6.18
C VAL A 358 9.79 -19.51 6.83
N ALA A 359 9.85 -19.76 8.14
CA ALA A 359 8.72 -20.33 8.87
C ALA A 359 7.53 -19.36 8.90
N HIS A 360 7.79 -18.05 9.04
CA HIS A 360 6.73 -17.05 8.98
C HIS A 360 6.05 -16.98 7.61
N PHE A 361 6.82 -17.08 6.53
CA PHE A 361 6.31 -17.14 5.15
C PHE A 361 5.41 -18.36 4.94
N LEU A 362 5.86 -19.55 5.34
CA LEU A 362 5.03 -20.76 5.28
C LEU A 362 3.75 -20.60 6.10
N ALA A 363 3.85 -20.08 7.33
CA ALA A 363 2.69 -19.83 8.15
C ALA A 363 1.67 -18.92 7.45
N LEU A 364 2.10 -17.80 6.89
CA LEU A 364 1.23 -16.84 6.20
C LEU A 364 0.60 -17.41 4.91
N HIS A 365 1.30 -18.30 4.20
CA HIS A 365 0.84 -18.85 2.92
C HIS A 365 -0.01 -20.11 3.02
N ALA A 366 -0.27 -20.62 4.23
CA ALA A 366 -1.20 -21.73 4.44
C ALA A 366 -2.58 -21.46 3.82
N MET A 367 -3.06 -20.20 3.87
CA MET A 367 -4.35 -19.80 3.29
C MET A 367 -4.44 -19.94 1.76
N GLN A 368 -3.32 -19.89 1.03
CA GLN A 368 -3.31 -20.14 -0.42
C GLN A 368 -2.96 -21.59 -0.76
N ILE A 369 -2.01 -22.20 -0.04
CA ILE A 369 -1.47 -23.51 -0.39
C ILE A 369 -2.47 -24.64 -0.14
N LEU A 370 -3.18 -24.63 1.00
CA LEU A 370 -4.13 -25.70 1.33
C LEU A 370 -5.29 -25.78 0.31
N PRO A 371 -5.93 -24.68 -0.10
CA PRO A 371 -6.96 -24.72 -1.14
C PRO A 371 -6.46 -25.23 -2.49
N VAL A 372 -5.24 -24.85 -2.90
CA VAL A 372 -4.62 -25.38 -4.14
C VAL A 372 -4.46 -26.90 -4.04
N PHE A 373 -3.94 -27.41 -2.92
CA PHE A 373 -3.84 -28.84 -2.69
C PHE A 373 -5.21 -29.53 -2.76
N ALA A 374 -6.25 -28.94 -2.18
CA ALA A 374 -7.60 -29.51 -2.20
C ALA A 374 -8.18 -29.62 -3.60
N LEU A 375 -7.89 -28.67 -4.50
CA LEU A 375 -8.30 -28.74 -5.91
C LEU A 375 -7.63 -29.92 -6.62
N VAL A 376 -6.34 -30.15 -6.38
CA VAL A 376 -5.60 -31.30 -6.93
C VAL A 376 -6.12 -32.62 -6.35
N ALA A 377 -6.27 -32.71 -5.02
CA ALA A 377 -6.77 -33.92 -4.35
C ALA A 377 -8.20 -34.28 -4.81
N SER A 378 -9.05 -33.29 -5.02
CA SER A 378 -10.43 -33.49 -5.49
C SER A 378 -10.49 -34.00 -6.94
N ALA A 379 -9.46 -33.74 -7.75
CA ALA A 379 -9.33 -34.29 -9.09
C ALA A 379 -8.89 -35.77 -9.08
N LEU A 380 -8.19 -36.22 -8.04
CA LEU A 380 -7.63 -37.58 -7.92
C LEU A 380 -8.56 -38.57 -7.18
N GLY A 381 -9.47 -38.09 -6.32
CA GLY A 381 -10.42 -38.97 -5.64
C GLY A 381 -11.37 -38.26 -4.68
N ARG A 382 -12.66 -38.19 -5.00
CA ARG A 382 -13.65 -37.37 -4.28
C ARG A 382 -13.94 -37.81 -2.84
N ALA A 383 -13.93 -39.13 -2.57
CA ALA A 383 -14.29 -39.67 -1.25
C ALA A 383 -13.19 -39.48 -0.19
N ALA A 384 -11.92 -39.64 -0.58
CA ALA A 384 -10.77 -39.50 0.32
C ALA A 384 -10.24 -38.07 0.44
N ALA A 385 -10.68 -37.15 -0.45
CA ALA A 385 -10.15 -35.79 -0.53
C ALA A 385 -10.22 -35.01 0.80
N PRO A 386 -11.28 -35.05 1.63
CA PRO A 386 -11.29 -34.34 2.91
C PRO A 386 -10.24 -34.87 3.90
N LEU A 387 -10.05 -36.19 3.98
CA LEU A 387 -9.03 -36.78 4.85
C LEU A 387 -7.62 -36.44 4.36
N ALA A 388 -7.40 -36.45 3.04
CA ALA A 388 -6.14 -36.02 2.44
C ALA A 388 -5.83 -34.56 2.76
N VAL A 389 -6.84 -33.67 2.76
CA VAL A 389 -6.69 -32.26 3.18
C VAL A 389 -6.31 -32.15 4.65
N ASP A 390 -6.96 -32.90 5.55
CA ASP A 390 -6.63 -32.88 6.98
C ASP A 390 -5.20 -33.39 7.23
N ALA A 391 -4.80 -34.48 6.56
CA ALA A 391 -3.44 -35.01 6.62
C ALA A 391 -2.41 -34.01 6.08
N PHE A 392 -2.69 -33.39 4.93
CA PHE A 392 -1.80 -32.39 4.34
C PHE A 392 -1.69 -31.14 5.23
N ALA A 393 -2.80 -30.66 5.80
CA ALA A 393 -2.80 -29.54 6.73
C ALA A 393 -1.94 -29.81 7.97
N LEU A 394 -2.03 -31.03 8.53
CA LEU A 394 -1.18 -31.46 9.63
C LEU A 394 0.30 -31.48 9.23
N VAL A 395 0.63 -32.13 8.11
CA VAL A 395 2.01 -32.18 7.60
C VAL A 395 2.55 -30.77 7.34
N TYR A 396 1.75 -29.89 6.74
CA TYR A 396 2.11 -28.50 6.49
C TYR A 396 2.38 -27.72 7.77
N GLY A 397 1.52 -27.87 8.78
CA GLY A 397 1.70 -27.27 10.10
C GLY A 397 2.96 -27.79 10.79
N CYS A 398 3.19 -29.10 10.78
CA CYS A 398 4.40 -29.73 11.31
C CYS A 398 5.66 -29.26 10.58
N ALA A 399 5.65 -29.16 9.24
CA ALA A 399 6.77 -28.66 8.45
C ALA A 399 7.06 -27.18 8.77
N THR A 400 6.03 -26.36 8.94
CA THR A 400 6.15 -24.96 9.35
C THR A 400 6.75 -24.83 10.75
N ALA A 401 6.30 -25.65 11.71
CA ALA A 401 6.85 -25.69 13.06
C ALA A 401 8.30 -26.21 13.08
N ALA A 402 8.60 -27.25 12.31
CA ALA A 402 9.95 -27.77 12.14
C ALA A 402 10.90 -26.72 11.54
N ALA A 403 10.42 -25.93 10.57
CA ALA A 403 11.16 -24.82 10.02
C ALA A 403 11.47 -23.74 11.08
N LEU A 404 10.50 -23.42 11.92
CA LEU A 404 10.70 -22.46 13.01
C LEU A 404 11.71 -22.99 14.04
N VAL A 405 11.59 -24.26 14.44
CA VAL A 405 12.51 -24.91 15.39
C VAL A 405 13.91 -25.02 14.80
N ALA A 406 14.06 -25.37 13.52
CA ALA A 406 15.34 -25.40 12.84
C ALA A 406 16.00 -24.02 12.85
N ALA A 407 15.24 -22.98 12.48
CA ALA A 407 15.72 -21.61 12.51
C ALA A 407 16.15 -21.18 13.91
N LEU A 408 15.37 -21.48 14.96
CA LEU A 408 15.73 -21.19 16.35
C LEU A 408 16.99 -21.94 16.82
N ASN A 409 17.32 -23.08 16.23
CA ASN A 409 18.55 -23.82 16.47
C ASN A 409 19.70 -23.40 15.53
N ALA A 410 19.59 -22.22 14.90
CA ALA A 410 20.55 -21.69 13.93
C ALA A 410 20.81 -22.57 12.70
N ARG A 411 19.86 -23.45 12.33
CA ARG A 411 19.97 -24.35 11.18
C ARG A 411 19.19 -23.82 9.97
N PRO A 412 19.75 -23.84 8.75
CA PRO A 412 19.00 -23.50 7.55
C PRO A 412 17.99 -24.59 7.20
N LEU A 413 16.83 -24.20 6.66
CA LEU A 413 15.80 -25.15 6.23
C LEU A 413 16.11 -25.77 4.86
N LEU A 414 16.61 -24.96 3.93
CA LEU A 414 16.88 -25.32 2.53
C LEU A 414 18.33 -25.78 2.30
N GLY A 415 19.01 -26.22 3.36
CA GLY A 415 20.46 -26.35 3.47
C GLY A 415 21.20 -26.72 2.18
N ILE A 416 21.96 -25.75 1.66
CA ILE A 416 23.20 -25.99 0.94
C ILE A 416 24.25 -25.33 1.83
N GLY A 417 24.86 -26.12 2.71
CA GLY A 417 25.82 -25.63 3.71
C GLY A 417 26.55 -26.78 4.36
#